data_AF-A0A399F818-F1
#
_entry.id   AF-A0A399F818-F1
#
_cell.length_a   1.000
_cell.length_b   1.000
_cell.length_c   1.000
_cell.angle_alpha   90.00
_cell.angle_beta   90.00
_cell.angle_gamma   90.00
#
_symmetry.space_group_name_H-M   'P 1'
#
loop_
_entity.id
_entity.type
_entity.pdbx_description
1 polymer ?
#
loop_
_entity_poly.entity_id
_entity_poly.type
_entity_poly.pdbx_seq_one_letter_code
_entity_poly.pdbx_strand_id
1 'polypeptide(L)' 'MLGEILKHFPALMFTLALGAGLVGLLVWAMAAQGEANRRVAYGFWVLGVILAVIGILRLKG' A
#
# COMPACT_ATOMS: atom_id res chain seq x y z
N MET A 1 -8.22 -12.98 -21.98
CA MET A 1 -8.15 -13.25 -20.52
C MET A 1 -7.10 -12.39 -19.82
N LEU A 2 -5.80 -12.45 -20.17
CA LEU A 2 -4.76 -11.60 -19.55
C LEU A 2 -4.99 -10.07 -19.70
N GLY A 3 -5.57 -9.63 -20.83
CA GLY A 3 -5.89 -8.21 -21.07
C GLY A 3 -6.95 -7.62 -20.13
N GLU A 4 -7.86 -8.44 -19.58
CA GLU A 4 -8.87 -7.99 -18.61
C GLU A 4 -8.28 -7.82 -17.21
N ILE A 5 -7.36 -8.72 -16.82
CA ILE A 5 -6.63 -8.62 -15.56
C ILE A 5 -5.76 -7.35 -15.55
N LEU A 6 -5.14 -7.02 -16.69
CA LEU A 6 -4.34 -5.80 -16.86
C LEU A 6 -5.18 -4.52 -16.76
N LYS A 7 -6.47 -4.55 -17.15
CA LYS A 7 -7.39 -3.40 -17.00
C LYS A 7 -7.73 -3.10 -15.54
N HIS A 8 -7.78 -4.12 -14.67
CA HIS A 8 -8.03 -3.95 -13.24
C HIS A 8 -6.75 -3.84 -12.41
N PHE A 9 -5.59 -4.04 -13.03
CA PHE A 9 -4.29 -3.99 -12.36
C PHE A 9 -4.05 -2.69 -11.57
N PRO A 10 -4.39 -1.49 -12.09
CA PRO A 10 -4.21 -0.28 -11.31
C PRO A 10 -5.12 -0.22 -10.08
N ALA A 11 -6.37 -0.65 -10.21
CA ALA A 11 -7.30 -0.72 -9.08
C ALA A 11 -6.82 -1.69 -7.99
N LEU A 12 -6.25 -2.85 -8.38
CA LEU A 12 -5.63 -3.79 -7.44
C LEU A 12 -4.43 -3.19 -6.72
N MET A 13 -3.56 -2.45 -7.42
CA MET A 13 -2.43 -1.74 -6.82
C MET A 13 -2.88 -0.69 -5.81
N PHE A 14 -3.96 0.05 -6.09
CA PHE A 14 -4.55 0.99 -5.15
C PHE A 14 -5.12 0.31 -3.91
N THR A 15 -5.82 -0.81 -4.07
CA THR A 15 -6.34 -1.59 -2.93
C THR A 15 -5.22 -2.12 -2.05
N LEU A 16 -4.13 -2.63 -2.66
CA LEU A 16 -2.93 -3.04 -1.93
C LEU A 16 -2.24 -1.86 -1.23
N ALA A 17 -2.17 -0.68 -1.87
CA ALA A 17 -1.63 0.53 -1.27
C ALA A 17 -2.44 0.98 -0.04
N LEU A 18 -3.77 0.94 -0.13
CA LEU A 18 -4.67 1.24 0.98
C LEU A 18 -4.51 0.22 2.12
N GLY A 19 -4.46 -1.08 1.78
CA GLY A 19 -4.22 -2.15 2.76
C GLY A 19 -2.90 -1.95 3.50
N ALA A 20 -1.82 -1.68 2.78
CA ALA A 20 -0.51 -1.38 3.37
C ALA A 20 -0.56 -0.12 4.25
N GLY A 21 -1.27 0.93 3.82
CA GLY A 21 -1.50 2.14 4.59
C GLY A 21 -2.18 1.87 5.94
N LEU A 22 -3.28 1.11 5.91
CA LEU A 22 -4.04 0.72 7.11
C LEU A 22 -3.21 -0.16 8.06
N VAL A 23 -2.47 -1.14 7.52
CA VAL A 23 -1.56 -1.97 8.32
C VAL A 23 -0.47 -1.12 8.95
N GLY A 24 0.13 -0.19 8.20
CA GLY A 24 1.11 0.75 8.76
C GLY A 24 0.51 1.61 9.88
N LEU A 25 -0.75 2.01 9.76
CA LEU A 25 -1.48 2.78 10.76
C LEU A 25 -1.75 1.97 12.04
N LEU A 26 -2.13 0.69 11.89
CA LEU A 26 -2.28 -0.25 13.00
C LEU A 26 -0.94 -0.50 13.70
N VAL A 27 0.13 -0.75 12.95
CA VAL A 27 1.48 -0.94 13.51
C VAL A 27 1.94 0.33 14.23
N TRP A 28 1.63 1.51 13.71
CA TRP A 28 1.95 2.77 14.36
C TRP A 28 1.17 2.95 15.68
N ALA A 29 -0.12 2.60 15.68
CA ALA A 29 -0.96 2.63 16.88
C ALA A 29 -0.48 1.65 17.96
N MET A 30 -0.08 0.43 17.57
CA MET A 30 0.55 -0.53 18.50
C MET A 30 1.92 -0.06 18.97
N ALA A 31 2.70 0.60 18.10
CA ALA A 31 3.99 1.16 18.47
C ALA A 31 3.88 2.34 19.45
N ALA A 32 2.73 3.03 19.49
CA ALA A 32 2.45 4.03 20.51
C ALA A 32 2.27 3.40 21.91
N GLN A 33 1.88 2.12 21.97
CA GLN A 33 1.72 1.34 23.20
C GLN A 33 3.00 0.59 23.61
N GLY A 34 4.06 0.68 22.81
CA GLY A 34 5.33 -0.02 23.05
C GLY A 34 5.36 -1.47 22.56
N GLU A 35 4.27 -1.98 21.99
CA GLU A 35 4.14 -3.36 21.53
C GLU A 35 4.70 -3.60 20.12
N ALA A 36 5.02 -2.53 19.39
CA ALA A 36 5.56 -2.60 18.04
C ALA A 36 6.63 -1.54 17.75
N ASN A 37 7.39 -1.74 16.67
CA ASN A 37 8.42 -0.81 16.24
C ASN A 37 7.87 0.18 15.20
N ARG A 38 7.97 1.49 15.48
CA ARG A 38 7.56 2.56 14.55
C ARG A 38 8.22 2.47 13.18
N ARG A 39 9.44 1.92 13.08
CA ARG A 39 10.13 1.72 11.80
C ARG A 39 9.36 0.81 10.84
N VAL A 40 8.64 -0.18 11.38
CA VAL A 40 7.85 -1.12 10.58
C VAL A 40 6.63 -0.42 9.97
N ALA A 41 5.98 0.49 10.72
CA ALA A 41 4.89 1.30 10.20
C ALA A 41 5.33 2.17 9.02
N TYR A 42 6.50 2.82 9.13
CA TYR A 42 7.07 3.58 8.01
C TYR A 42 7.36 2.71 6.79
N GLY A 43 7.84 1.47 7.00
CA GLY A 43 8.04 0.51 5.90
C GLY A 43 6.74 0.22 5.13
N PHE A 44 5.65 -0.03 5.85
CA PHE A 44 4.33 -0.24 5.24
C PHE A 44 3.81 0.99 4.50
N TRP A 45 4.02 2.19 5.04
CA TRP A 45 3.62 3.43 4.37
C TRP A 45 4.45 3.71 3.12
N VAL A 46 5.77 3.50 3.15
CA VAL A 46 6.64 3.62 1.97
C VAL A 46 6.19 2.64 0.90
N LEU A 47 5.92 1.38 1.26
CA LEU A 47 5.41 0.38 0.33
C LEU A 47 4.07 0.81 -0.28
N GLY A 48 3.14 1.32 0.54
CA GLY A 48 1.85 1.82 0.08
C GLY A 48 2.00 2.97 -0.91
N VAL A 49 2.89 3.92 -0.66
CA VAL A 49 3.19 5.02 -1.59
C VAL A 49 3.75 4.49 -2.91
N ILE A 50 4.69 3.54 -2.88
CA ILE A 50 5.25 2.93 -4.10
C ILE A 50 4.15 2.27 -4.93
N LEU A 51 3.27 1.50 -4.30
CA LEU A 51 2.16 0.82 -4.96
C LEU A 51 1.16 1.82 -5.57
N ALA A 52 0.83 2.90 -4.85
CA ALA A 52 -0.03 3.96 -5.36
C ALA A 52 0.59 4.67 -6.57
N VAL A 53 1.89 5.00 -6.52
CA VAL A 53 2.61 5.63 -7.62
C VAL A 53 2.64 4.72 -8.85
N ILE A 54 2.93 3.43 -8.68
CA ILE A 54 2.89 2.44 -9.77
C ILE A 54 1.48 2.35 -10.37
N GLY A 55 0.45 2.32 -9.53
CA GLY A 55 -0.95 2.33 -9.96
C GLY A 55 -1.30 3.56 -10.80
N ILE A 56 -0.85 4.75 -10.38
CA ILE A 56 -1.05 6.01 -11.11
C ILE A 56 -0.33 6.00 -12.46
N LEU A 57 0.94 5.58 -12.49
CA LEU A 57 1.73 5.51 -13.72
C LEU A 57 1.11 4.54 -14.74
N ARG A 58 0.53 3.43 -14.26
CA ARG A 58 -0.18 2.44 -15.07
C ARG A 58 -1.58 2.86 -15.51
N LEU A 59 -2.20 3.85 -14.86
CA LEU A 59 -3.46 4.45 -15.34
C LEU A 59 -3.23 5.42 -16.50
N LYS A 60 -2.03 6.00 -16.60
CA LYS A 60 -1.71 7.06 -17.57
C LYS A 60 -1.07 6.56 -18.87
N GLY A 61 -0.56 5.33 -18.91
CA GLY A 61 0.08 4.73 -20.09
C GLY A 61 -0.64 3.46 -20.51
#